data_AF-A0A2T6IRA5-F1
#
_entry.id   AF-A0A2T6IRA5-F1
#
_cell.length_a   1.000
_cell.length_b   1.000
_cell.length_c   1.000
_cell.angle_alpha   90.00
_cell.angle_beta   90.00
_cell.angle_gamma   90.00
#
_symmetry.space_group_name_H-M   'P 1'
#
loop_
_entity.id
_entity.type
_entity.pdbx_description
1 polymer ?
#
loop_
_entity_poly.entity_id
_entity_poly.type
_entity_poly.pdbx_seq_one_letter_code
_entity_poly.pdbx_strand_id
1 'polypeptide(L)'
;NLERLGRRMDRVLYIDIDGSVLPSTQMRNFIKVTPFHGEAQEMLEDHALPELTDLLIGAAVSAGDVREMLLRYGGGADGNVGKRFLLEKIDAEKRANQRRSIGRVFGLSGAPGPQQRQKWEKA
;
A
#
# COMPACT_ATOMS: atom_id res chain seq x y z
N ASN A 1 -2.39 25.99 10.19
CA ASN A 1 -3.60 25.88 9.34
C ASN A 1 -3.17 25.59 7.90
N LEU A 2 -3.50 24.39 7.41
CA LEU A 2 -3.17 23.88 6.07
C LEU A 2 -3.95 24.53 4.93
N GLU A 3 -5.12 25.14 5.18
CA GLU A 3 -5.94 25.79 4.16
C GLU A 3 -5.20 26.94 3.46
N ARG A 4 -4.24 27.55 4.16
CA ARG A 4 -3.36 28.60 3.62
C ARG A 4 -2.48 28.13 2.46
N LEU A 5 -2.35 26.82 2.25
CA LEU A 5 -1.63 26.25 1.11
C LEU A 5 -2.40 26.37 -0.22
N GLY A 6 -3.69 26.74 -0.20
CA GLY A 6 -4.50 26.84 -1.42
C GLY A 6 -4.70 25.50 -2.13
N ARG A 7 -4.61 24.40 -1.37
CA ARG A 7 -4.79 23.02 -1.86
C ARG A 7 -6.06 22.43 -1.26
N ARG A 8 -6.69 21.52 -2.00
CA ARG A 8 -7.86 20.80 -1.50
C ARG A 8 -7.44 19.89 -0.35
N MET A 9 -8.16 19.95 0.77
CA MET A 9 -7.84 19.19 1.98
C MET A 9 -7.98 17.67 1.82
N ASP A 10 -8.68 17.20 0.81
CA ASP A 10 -8.74 15.77 0.45
C ASP A 10 -7.53 15.30 -0.36
N ARG A 11 -6.58 16.20 -0.66
CA ARG A 11 -5.33 15.96 -1.42
C ARG A 11 -4.07 16.43 -0.68
N VAL A 12 -4.16 16.73 0.62
CA VAL A 12 -3.02 17.21 1.43
C VAL A 12 -2.71 16.19 2.51
N LEU A 13 -1.43 15.92 2.72
CA LEU A 13 -0.92 15.19 3.89
C LEU A 13 0.07 16.10 4.61
N TYR A 14 0.07 16.05 5.94
CA TYR A 14 0.99 16.75 6.81
C TYR A 14 1.77 15.71 7.61
N ILE A 15 3.09 15.68 7.45
CA ILE A 15 3.97 14.69 8.10
C ILE A 15 4.82 15.44 9.12
N ASP A 16 4.74 15.03 10.38
CA ASP A 16 5.41 15.70 11.50
C ASP A 16 5.55 14.73 12.69
N ILE A 17 6.25 15.13 13.74
CA ILE A 17 6.49 14.32 14.94
C ILE A 17 5.33 14.35 15.94
N ASP A 18 4.57 15.46 16.00
CA ASP A 18 3.49 15.62 16.99
C ASP A 18 2.21 16.29 16.47
N GLY A 19 2.27 16.99 15.34
CA GLY A 19 1.10 17.65 14.74
C GLY A 19 0.52 18.79 15.59
N SER A 20 1.24 19.25 16.62
CA SER A 20 0.77 20.23 17.62
C SER A 20 0.34 21.58 17.01
N VAL A 21 0.88 21.92 15.84
CA VAL A 21 0.56 23.15 15.09
C VAL A 21 -0.70 23.03 14.23
N LEU A 22 -1.29 21.84 14.13
CA LEU A 22 -2.52 21.62 13.37
C LEU A 22 -3.76 21.90 14.23
N PRO A 23 -4.75 22.62 13.69
CA PRO A 23 -6.09 22.63 14.26
C PRO A 23 -6.66 21.21 14.34
N SER A 24 -7.46 20.92 15.37
CA SER A 24 -8.09 19.61 15.58
C SER A 24 -8.89 19.13 14.34
N THR A 25 -9.51 20.07 13.62
CA THR A 25 -10.26 19.82 12.38
C THR A 25 -9.39 19.30 11.22
N GLN A 26 -8.08 19.48 11.29
CA GLN A 26 -7.10 19.11 10.26
C GLN A 26 -6.26 17.90 10.64
N MET A 27 -6.47 17.31 11.81
CA MET A 27 -5.75 16.12 12.27
C MET A 27 -5.95 14.90 11.37
N ARG A 28 -7.02 14.86 10.59
CA ARG A 28 -7.25 13.80 9.59
C ARG A 28 -6.23 13.80 8.44
N ASN A 29 -5.49 14.90 8.26
CA ASN A 29 -4.42 15.03 7.27
C ASN A 29 -3.04 14.69 7.86
N PHE A 30 -2.95 14.47 9.17
CA PHE A 30 -1.69 14.27 9.88
C PHE A 30 -1.21 12.82 9.79
N ILE A 31 0.10 12.67 9.57
CA ILE A 31 0.87 11.44 9.70
C ILE A 31 1.98 11.70 10.72
N LYS A 32 1.94 10.96 11.82
CA LYS A 32 2.98 10.98 12.84
C LYS A 32 4.16 10.12 12.40
N VAL A 33 5.37 10.67 12.48
CA VAL A 33 6.64 9.94 12.35
C VAL A 33 7.41 9.96 13.66
N THR A 34 8.25 8.95 13.87
CA THR A 34 9.15 8.91 15.02
C THR A 34 10.17 10.05 14.90
N PRO A 35 10.44 10.81 15.97
CA PRO A 35 11.53 11.78 15.96
C PRO A 35 12.86 11.08 15.67
N PHE A 36 13.69 11.70 14.85
CA PHE A 36 15.03 11.23 14.50
C PHE A 36 16.08 12.19 15.05
N HIS A 37 16.97 11.71 15.91
CA HIS A 37 17.98 12.50 16.61
C HIS A 37 19.38 12.36 15.99
N GLY A 38 19.58 11.36 15.12
CA GLY A 38 20.84 11.16 14.40
C GLY A 38 21.84 10.26 15.11
N GLU A 39 21.38 9.45 16.07
CA GLU A 39 22.24 8.54 16.81
C GLU A 39 22.59 7.29 15.99
N ALA A 40 23.81 6.75 16.16
CA ALA A 40 24.28 5.63 15.35
C ALA A 40 23.37 4.39 15.44
N GLN A 41 22.82 4.09 16.63
CA GLN A 41 21.88 2.98 16.80
C GLN A 41 20.54 3.27 16.11
N GLU A 42 20.03 4.50 16.25
CA GLU A 42 18.78 4.93 15.62
C GLU A 42 18.88 4.85 14.09
N MET A 43 20.02 5.21 13.52
CA MET A 43 20.27 5.08 12.07
C MET A 43 20.19 3.64 11.55
N LEU A 44 20.53 2.64 12.37
CA LEU A 44 20.49 1.23 11.95
C LEU A 44 19.07 0.66 11.97
N GLU A 45 18.18 1.24 12.78
CA GLU A 45 16.82 0.77 12.99
C GLU A 45 15.76 1.67 12.33
N ASP A 46 16.14 2.85 11.85
CA ASP A 46 15.20 3.80 11.26
C ASP A 46 14.65 3.29 9.92
N HIS A 47 13.34 3.07 9.93
CA HIS A 47 12.57 2.68 8.75
C HIS A 47 11.34 3.57 8.54
N ALA A 48 11.21 4.67 9.30
CA ALA A 48 9.99 5.48 9.33
C ALA A 48 9.63 6.06 7.95
N LEU A 49 10.60 6.63 7.23
CA LEU A 49 10.36 7.18 5.90
C LEU A 49 10.24 6.10 4.80
N PRO A 50 11.12 5.07 4.73
CA PRO A 50 10.93 3.97 3.79
C PRO A 50 9.55 3.31 3.89
N GLU A 51 9.07 3.03 5.10
CA GLU A 51 7.75 2.41 5.33
C GLU A 51 6.58 3.28 4.84
N LEU A 52 6.74 4.60 4.74
CA LEU A 52 5.71 5.52 4.23
C LEU A 52 5.66 5.58 2.70
N THR A 53 6.73 5.20 1.99
CA THR A 53 6.87 5.45 0.55
C THR A 53 5.70 4.85 -0.25
N ASP A 54 5.36 3.59 0.01
CA ASP A 54 4.28 2.90 -0.70
C ASP A 54 2.90 3.51 -0.42
N LEU A 55 2.65 3.95 0.81
CA LEU A 55 1.43 4.66 1.18
C LEU A 55 1.33 5.99 0.42
N LEU A 56 2.42 6.75 0.35
CA LEU A 56 2.47 8.05 -0.34
C LEU A 56 2.26 7.89 -1.85
N ILE A 57 2.85 6.86 -2.47
CA ILE A 57 2.58 6.51 -3.87
C ILE A 57 1.09 6.19 -4.04
N GLY A 58 0.52 5.35 -3.17
CA GLY A 58 -0.90 5.02 -3.16
C GLY A 58 -1.78 6.26 -3.08
N ALA A 59 -1.47 7.20 -2.18
CA ALA A 59 -2.19 8.45 -2.02
C ALA A 59 -2.10 9.35 -3.27
N ALA A 60 -0.92 9.39 -3.91
CA ALA A 60 -0.70 10.18 -5.12
C ALA A 60 -1.51 9.68 -6.32
N VAL A 61 -1.60 8.35 -6.51
CA VAL A 61 -2.31 7.75 -7.65
C VAL A 61 -3.80 7.50 -7.39
N SER A 62 -4.22 7.46 -6.12
CA SER A 62 -5.64 7.35 -5.78
C SER A 62 -6.40 8.60 -6.22
N ALA A 63 -7.59 8.42 -6.80
CA ALA A 63 -8.51 9.51 -7.10
C ALA A 63 -9.35 9.98 -5.89
N GLY A 64 -9.35 9.20 -4.80
CA GLY A 64 -10.16 9.44 -3.61
C GLY A 64 -9.55 10.44 -2.62
N ASP A 65 -10.24 10.61 -1.49
CA ASP A 65 -9.78 11.42 -0.36
C ASP A 65 -8.65 10.72 0.39
N VAL A 66 -7.48 11.36 0.47
CA VAL A 66 -6.31 10.79 1.16
C VAL A 66 -6.57 10.57 2.66
N ARG A 67 -7.50 11.30 3.27
CA ARG A 67 -7.88 11.17 4.68
C ARG A 67 -8.66 9.88 4.93
N GLU A 68 -9.45 9.43 3.95
CA GLU A 68 -10.15 8.15 4.02
C GLU A 68 -9.17 6.99 3.84
N MET A 69 -8.17 7.17 2.97
CA MET A 69 -7.06 6.22 2.86
C MET A 69 -6.35 6.06 4.20
N LEU A 70 -5.93 7.16 4.84
CA LEU A 70 -5.29 7.08 6.17
C LEU A 70 -6.18 6.39 7.20
N LEU A 71 -7.48 6.71 7.23
CA LEU A 71 -8.43 6.13 8.17
C LEU A 71 -8.53 4.61 8.04
N ARG A 72 -8.45 4.07 6.82
CA ARG A 72 -8.43 2.61 6.57
C ARG A 72 -7.29 1.91 7.31
N TYR A 73 -6.18 2.62 7.53
CA TYR A 73 -5.00 2.14 8.22
C TYR A 73 -4.91 2.67 9.66
N GLY A 74 -6.05 2.93 10.30
CA GLY A 74 -6.11 3.40 11.69
C GLY A 74 -5.82 4.88 11.88
N GLY A 75 -5.66 5.65 10.81
CA GLY A 75 -5.27 7.05 10.86
C GLY A 75 -3.76 7.25 11.01
N GLY A 76 -3.30 8.46 10.71
CA GLY A 76 -1.87 8.80 10.78
C GLY A 76 -1.40 9.27 12.15
N ALA A 77 -2.29 9.72 13.04
CA ALA A 77 -1.92 10.23 14.36
C ALA A 77 -1.34 9.16 15.31
N ASP A 78 -1.75 7.90 15.14
CA ASP A 78 -1.27 6.76 15.93
C ASP A 78 0.15 6.31 15.55
N GLY A 79 0.75 6.93 14.53
CA GLY A 79 2.04 6.55 13.97
C GLY A 79 1.99 5.23 13.19
N ASN A 80 3.11 4.83 12.57
CA ASN A 80 3.29 3.54 11.87
C ASN A 80 2.25 3.22 10.77
N VAL A 81 1.58 4.24 10.22
CA VAL A 81 0.55 4.05 9.18
C VAL A 81 1.16 3.46 7.90
N GLY A 82 2.40 3.84 7.57
CA GLY A 82 3.15 3.26 6.46
C GLY A 82 3.39 1.76 6.64
N LYS A 83 3.84 1.34 7.82
CA LYS A 83 4.02 -0.08 8.17
C LYS A 83 2.74 -0.89 8.01
N ARG A 84 1.61 -0.37 8.53
CA ARG A 84 0.31 -1.04 8.41
C ARG A 84 -0.13 -1.19 6.95
N PHE A 85 0.05 -0.14 6.15
CA PHE A 85 -0.18 -0.19 4.70
C PHE A 85 0.68 -1.26 4.02
N LEU A 86 1.98 -1.27 4.30
CA LEU A 86 2.94 -2.19 3.72
C LEU A 86 2.60 -3.65 4.04
N LEU A 87 2.23 -3.94 5.30
CA LEU A 87 1.81 -5.29 5.71
C LEU A 87 0.56 -5.76 4.95
N GLU A 88 -0.45 -4.89 4.80
CA GLU A 88 -1.65 -5.26 4.01
C GLU A 88 -1.29 -5.52 2.54
N LYS A 89 -0.42 -4.68 1.95
CA LYS A 89 0.06 -4.85 0.57
C LYS A 89 0.75 -6.22 0.39
N ILE A 90 1.67 -6.57 1.29
CA ILE A 90 2.38 -7.86 1.28
C ILE A 90 1.38 -9.03 1.39
N ASP A 91 0.41 -8.93 2.31
CA ASP A 91 -0.61 -9.97 2.48
C ASP A 91 -1.53 -10.11 1.27
N ALA A 92 -1.84 -9.00 0.59
CA ALA A 92 -2.60 -9.03 -0.67
C ALA A 92 -1.79 -9.71 -1.79
N GLU A 93 -0.50 -9.37 -1.93
CA GLU A 93 0.39 -9.98 -2.92
C GLU A 93 0.58 -11.49 -2.67
N LYS A 94 0.74 -11.90 -1.41
CA LYS A 94 0.84 -13.32 -1.02
C LYS A 94 -0.42 -14.09 -1.41
N ARG A 95 -1.60 -13.56 -1.10
CA ARG A 95 -2.90 -14.17 -1.46
C ARG A 95 -3.08 -14.25 -2.99
N ALA A 96 -2.69 -13.20 -3.72
CA ALA A 96 -2.73 -13.20 -5.18
C ALA A 96 -1.79 -14.25 -5.79
N ASN A 97 -0.57 -14.40 -5.24
CA ASN A 97 0.39 -15.42 -5.67
C ASN A 97 -0.12 -16.85 -5.44
N GLN A 98 -0.74 -17.12 -4.29
CA GLN A 98 -1.33 -18.43 -3.98
C GLN A 98 -2.46 -18.78 -4.96
N ARG A 99 -3.35 -17.83 -5.29
CA ARG A 99 -4.41 -18.07 -6.29
C ARG A 99 -3.84 -18.40 -7.67
N ARG A 100 -2.76 -17.71 -8.08
CA ARG A 100 -2.08 -17.97 -9.36
C ARG A 100 -1.34 -19.30 -9.40
N SER A 101 -0.79 -19.78 -8.28
CA SER A 101 -0.11 -21.08 -8.23
C SER A 101 -1.10 -22.24 -8.33
N ILE A 102 -2.24 -22.15 -7.63
CA ILE A 102 -3.32 -23.14 -7.70
C ILE A 102 -3.81 -23.30 -9.15
N GLY A 103 -4.14 -22.19 -9.84
CA GLY A 103 -4.58 -22.24 -11.24
C GLY A 103 -3.58 -22.91 -12.20
N ARG A 104 -2.27 -22.81 -11.93
CA ARG A 104 -1.24 -23.49 -12.73
C ARG A 104 -1.14 -24.99 -12.45
N VAL A 105 -1.32 -25.41 -11.20
CA VAL A 105 -1.26 -26.83 -10.81
C VAL A 105 -2.49 -27.59 -11.31
N PHE A 106 -3.67 -26.98 -11.29
CA PHE A 106 -4.90 -27.59 -11.81
C PHE A 106 -5.08 -27.45 -13.33
N GLY A 107 -4.31 -26.59 -14.00
CA GLY A 107 -4.35 -26.41 -15.45
C GLY A 107 -3.47 -27.37 -16.26
N LEU A 108 -2.60 -28.16 -15.60
CA LEU A 108 -1.68 -29.11 -16.26
C LEU A 108 -2.17 -30.56 -16.24
N SER A 109 -3.26 -30.89 -15.53
CA SER A 109 -3.86 -32.23 -15.51
C SER A 109 -4.98 -32.43 -16.55
N GLY A 110 -5.22 -31.45 -17.43
CA GLY A 110 -6.33 -31.45 -18.39
C GLY A 110 -5.94 -31.22 -19.85
N ALA A 111 -4.72 -31.55 -20.28
CA ALA A 111 -4.40 -31.54 -21.71
C ALA A 111 -5.18 -32.69 -22.41
N PRO A 112 -6.06 -32.42 -23.39
CA PRO A 112 -6.58 -33.48 -24.24
C PRO A 112 -5.40 -34.04 -25.03
N GLY A 113 -5.18 -35.35 -24.95
CA GLY A 113 -4.14 -36.03 -25.73
C GLY A 113 -4.28 -35.71 -27.22
N PRO A 114 -3.18 -35.72 -27.99
CA PRO A 114 -3.21 -35.39 -29.41
C PRO A 114 -4.18 -36.31 -30.14
N GLN A 115 -5.27 -35.75 -30.65
CA GLN A 115 -6.22 -36.46 -31.49
C GLN A 115 -5.49 -36.96 -32.74
N GLN A 116 -5.27 -38.26 -32.77
CA GLN A 116 -4.84 -39.02 -33.92
C GLN A 116 -5.81 -38.75 -35.08
N ARG A 117 -5.40 -37.92 -36.04
CA ARG A 117 -6.11 -37.76 -37.31
C ARG A 117 -6.07 -39.11 -38.04
N GLN A 118 -7.16 -39.86 -37.99
CA GLN A 118 -7.39 -40.99 -38.88
C GLN A 118 -7.45 -40.46 -40.32
N LYS A 119 -6.40 -40.75 -41.10
CA LYS A 119 -6.42 -40.66 -42.55
C LYS A 119 -7.37 -41.76 -43.05
N TRP A 120 -8.50 -41.35 -43.61
CA TRP A 120 -9.32 -42.23 -44.43
C TRP A 120 -8.67 -42.31 -45.81
N GLU A 121 -8.24 -43.52 -46.18
CA GLU A 121 -7.90 -43.89 -47.54
C GLU A 121 -9.16 -43.85 -48.42
N LYS A 122 -9.02 -43.36 -49.65
CA LYS A 122 -9.93 -43.69 -50.74
C LYS A 122 -9.11 -44.27 -51.89
N ALA A 123 -9.62 -45.40 -52.36
CA ALA A 123 -9.21 -46.22 -53.49
C ALA A 123 -9.27 -45.49 -54.83
#